data_AF-A0A3M9ZPH4-F1
#
_entry.id   AF-A0A3M9ZPH4-F1
#
_cell.length_a   1.000
_cell.length_b   1.000
_cell.length_c   1.000
_cell.angle_alpha   90.00
_cell.angle_beta   90.00
_cell.angle_gamma   90.00
#
_symmetry.space_group_name_H-M   'P 1'
#
loop_
_entity.id
_entity.type
_entity.pdbx_description
1 polymer ?
#
loop_
_entity_poly.entity_id
_entity_poly.type
_entity_poly.pdbx_seq_one_letter_code
_entity_poly.pdbx_strand_id
1 'polypeptide(L)' 'MAGIEFVDSFESLLVQVADVIAYIISRYINGDESFGEMARRLLDKMWVSGGGRHRGWKTVGIRAGAAV' A
#
# COMPACT_ATOMS: atom_id res chain seq x y z
N MET A 1 26.42 -10.13 0.31
CA MET A 1 25.25 -10.86 0.83
C MET A 1 24.15 -9.84 1.06
N ALA A 2 23.10 -9.84 0.24
CA ALA A 2 21.91 -9.04 0.52
C ALA A 2 21.05 -9.87 1.48
N GLY A 3 21.18 -9.62 2.78
CA GLY A 3 20.36 -10.26 3.79
C GLY A 3 18.92 -9.77 3.62
N ILE A 4 17.98 -10.69 3.43
CA ILE A 4 16.57 -10.39 3.59
C ILE A 4 16.39 -10.12 5.09
N GLU A 5 16.38 -8.85 5.48
CA GLU A 5 16.00 -8.47 6.84
C GLU A 5 14.50 -8.76 6.99
N PHE A 6 14.18 -9.76 7.80
CA PHE A 6 12.83 -10.00 8.27
C PHE A 6 12.51 -8.91 9.29
N VAL A 7 11.89 -7.84 8.82
CA VAL A 7 11.38 -6.78 9.70
C VAL A 7 10.13 -7.33 10.39
N ASP A 8 10.21 -7.55 11.70
CA ASP A 8 9.06 -7.92 12.51
C ASP A 8 8.04 -6.79 12.48
N SER A 9 6.78 -7.11 12.19
CA SER A 9 5.73 -6.11 11.99
C SER A 9 5.44 -5.31 13.26
N PHE A 10 5.74 -5.84 14.45
CA PHE A 10 5.54 -5.13 15.70
C PHE A 10 6.49 -3.93 15.90
N GLU A 11 7.68 -3.95 15.29
CA GLU A 11 8.71 -2.93 15.52
C GLU A 11 8.77 -1.88 14.40
N SER A 12 8.05 -2.08 13.29
CA SER A 12 8.06 -1.17 12.15
C SER A 12 6.66 -0.66 11.82
N LEU A 13 6.43 0.62 12.13
CA LEU A 13 5.19 1.33 11.79
C LEU A 13 4.86 1.21 10.29
N LEU A 14 5.87 1.19 9.42
CA LEU A 14 5.66 1.04 7.98
C LEU A 14 5.09 -0.33 7.60
N VAL A 15 5.55 -1.40 8.26
CA VAL A 15 5.04 -2.76 8.04
C VAL A 15 3.61 -2.88 8.57
N GLN A 16 3.31 -2.32 9.75
CA GLN A 16 1.95 -2.29 10.28
C GLN A 16 0.98 -1.56 9.36
N VAL A 17 1.40 -0.42 8.81
CA VAL A 17 0.59 0.33 7.84
C VAL A 17 0.37 -0.50 6.58
N ALA A 18 1.38 -1.22 6.10
CA ALA A 18 1.23 -2.12 4.96
C ALA A 18 0.23 -3.26 5.24
N ASP A 19 0.28 -3.86 6.43
CA ASP A 19 -0.65 -4.92 6.85
C ASP A 19 -2.10 -4.42 6.92
N VAL A 20 -2.33 -3.22 7.47
CA VAL A 20 -3.66 -2.59 7.50
C VAL A 20 -4.18 -2.31 6.09
N ILE A 21 -3.33 -1.82 5.19
CA ILE A 21 -3.68 -1.60 3.79
C ILE A 21 -4.06 -2.92 3.10
N ALA A 22 -3.28 -3.98 3.32
CA ALA A 22 -3.55 -5.31 2.78
C ALA A 22 -4.88 -5.86 3.31
N TYR A 23 -5.17 -5.68 4.60
CA TYR A 23 -6.43 -6.06 5.22
C TYR A 23 -7.64 -5.36 4.56
N ILE A 24 -7.59 -4.04 4.40
CA ILE A 24 -8.67 -3.25 3.77
C ILE A 24 -8.94 -3.72 2.34
N ILE A 25 -7.88 -3.94 1.55
CA ILE A 25 -8.02 -4.42 0.15
C ILE A 25 -8.62 -5.83 0.13
N SER A 26 -8.18 -6.72 1.02
CA SER A 26 -8.71 -8.08 1.12
C SER A 26 -10.21 -8.09 1.45
N ARG A 27 -10.65 -7.28 2.43
CA ARG A 27 -12.08 -7.14 2.77
C ARG A 27 -12.90 -6.67 1.58
N TYR A 28 -12.40 -5.66 0.86
CA TYR A 28 -13.06 -5.15 -0.35
C TYR A 28 -13.19 -6.21 -1.46
N ILE A 29 -12.12 -6.95 -1.77
CA ILE A 29 -12.15 -8.02 -2.79
C ILE A 29 -13.14 -9.13 -2.42
N ASN A 30 -13.29 -9.40 -1.12
CA ASN A 30 -14.26 -10.37 -0.60
C ASN A 30 -15.70 -9.83 -0.51
N GLY A 31 -15.98 -8.63 -1.03
CA GLY A 31 -17.34 -8.08 -1.14
C GLY A 31 -17.83 -7.35 0.10
N ASP A 32 -16.95 -6.99 1.05
CA ASP A 32 -17.32 -6.15 2.18
C ASP A 32 -17.42 -4.67 1.76
N GLU A 33 -18.64 -4.21 1.52
CA GLU A 33 -18.92 -2.86 1.04
C GLU A 33 -18.48 -1.76 2.01
N SER A 34 -18.37 -2.05 3.32
CA SER A 34 -17.94 -1.07 4.33
C SER A 34 -16.52 -0.56 4.10
N PHE A 35 -15.68 -1.38 3.44
CA PHE A 35 -14.31 -1.03 3.07
C PHE A 35 -14.19 -0.50 1.64
N GLY A 36 -15.27 -0.48 0.86
CA GLY A 36 -15.23 -0.23 -0.58
C GLY A 36 -14.70 1.16 -0.95
N GLU A 37 -15.15 2.21 -0.25
CA GLU A 37 -14.66 3.57 -0.52
C GLU A 37 -13.18 3.72 -0.16
N MET A 38 -12.79 3.18 1.00
CA MET A 38 -11.41 3.26 1.50
C MET A 38 -10.45 2.47 0.61
N ALA A 39 -10.84 1.27 0.19
CA ALA A 39 -10.08 0.46 -0.75
C ALA A 39 -9.91 1.15 -2.11
N ARG A 40 -10.96 1.75 -2.68
CA ARG A 40 -10.84 2.53 -3.93
C ARG A 40 -9.84 3.68 -3.80
N ARG A 41 -9.93 4.47 -2.72
CA ARG A 41 -8.99 5.57 -2.47
C ARG A 41 -7.54 5.09 -2.34
N LEU A 42 -7.32 3.95 -1.67
CA LEU A 42 -5.99 3.34 -1.55
C LEU A 42 -5.48 2.85 -2.92
N LEU A 43 -6.31 2.16 -3.69
CA LEU A 43 -5.97 1.70 -5.04
C LEU A 43 -5.59 2.87 -5.96
N ASP A 44 -6.39 3.94 -5.95
CA ASP A 44 -6.12 5.15 -6.74
C ASP A 44 -4.85 5.87 -6.30
N LYS A 45 -4.51 5.86 -5.01
CA LYS A 45 -3.27 6.47 -4.52
C LYS A 45 -2.03 5.65 -4.84
N MET A 46 -2.13 4.32 -4.83
CA MET A 46 -0.98 3.42 -4.92
C MET A 46 -0.70 2.90 -6.34
N TRP A 47 -1.69 2.81 -7.22
CA TRP A 47 -1.53 2.32 -8.59
C TRP A 47 -1.71 3.39 -9.65
N VAL A 48 -1.07 3.19 -10.81
CA VAL A 48 -1.38 3.99 -11.99
C VAL A 48 -2.76 3.56 -12.49
N SER A 49 -3.67 4.52 -12.62
CA SER A 49 -5.03 4.28 -13.11
C SER A 49 -5.16 4.80 -14.54
N GLY A 50 -5.65 3.96 -15.44
CA GLY A 50 -5.94 4.30 -16.83
C GLY A 50 -7.07 3.43 -17.39
N GLY A 51 -8.12 4.05 -17.92
CA GLY A 51 -9.26 3.34 -18.53
C GLY A 51 -10.03 2.43 -17.57
N GLY A 52 -10.16 2.81 -16.30
CA GLY A 52 -10.92 2.04 -15.29
C GLY A 52 -10.20 0.80 -14.76
N ARG A 53 -8.89 0.63 -15.03
CA ARG A 53 -8.08 -0.45 -14.45
C ARG A 53 -6.84 0.11 -13.77
N HIS A 54 -6.55 -0.40 -12.58
CA HIS A 54 -5.28 -0.15 -11.87
C HIS A 54 -4.19 -1.07 -12.43
N ARG A 55 -3.04 -0.51 -12.82
CA ARG A 55 -1.89 -1.28 -13.34
C ARG A 55 -0.58 -0.67 -12.85
N GLY A 56 0.32 -1.51 -12.37
CA GLY A 56 1.64 -1.08 -11.89
C GLY A 56 1.59 -0.13 -10.68
N TRP A 57 2.67 -0.09 -9.91
CA TRP A 57 2.77 0.77 -8.74
C TRP A 57 3.11 2.21 -9.17
N LYS A 58 2.48 3.19 -8.55
CA LYS A 58 2.93 4.59 -8.65
C LYS A 58 4.30 4.68 -8.03
N THR A 59 5.27 5.17 -8.80
CA THR A 59 6.59 5.49 -8.27
C THR A 59 6.44 6.72 -7.37
N VAL A 60 6.49 6.51 -6.06
CA VAL A 60 6.60 7.62 -5.12
C VAL A 60 8.06 8.02 -5.12
N GLY A 61 8.40 9.06 -5.87
CA GLY A 61 9.75 9.63 -5.83
C GLY A 61 10.01 10.20 -4.45
N ILE A 62 10.60 9.42 -3.55
CA ILE A 62 11.31 9.99 -2.40
C ILE A 62 12.49 10.72 -3.03
N ARG A 63 12.44 12.06 -3.09
CA ARG A 63 13.69 12.82 -3.22
C ARG A 63 14.51 12.48 -1.99
N ALA A 64 15.46 11.57 -2.14
CA ALA A 64 16.57 11.42 -1.21
C ALA A 64 17.32 12.76 -1.21
N GLY A 65 16.94 13.66 -0.31
CA GLY A 65 17.36 15.06 -0.38
C GLY A 65 16.62 15.95 0.60
N ALA A 66 16.57 15.54 1.87
CA ALA A 66 16.41 16.44 3.00
C ALA A 66 16.84 15.68 4.27
N ALA A 67 18.15 15.49 4.40
CA ALA A 67 18.73 15.36 5.73
C ALA A 67 18.65 16.75 6.38
N VAL A 68 17.99 16.84 7.54
CA VAL A 68 18.21 17.90 8.53
C VAL A 68 18.45 17.19 9.85
#